data_AF-A0A7C0U477-F1
#
_entry.id   AF-A0A7C0U477-F1
#
_cell.length_a   1.000
_cell.length_b   1.000
_cell.length_c   1.000
_cell.angle_alpha   90.00
_cell.angle_beta   90.00
_cell.angle_gamma   90.00
#
_symmetry.space_group_name_H-M   'P 1'
#
loop_
_entity.id
_entity.type
_entity.pdbx_description
1 polymer ?
#
loop_
_entity_poly.entity_id
_entity_poly.type
_entity_poly.pdbx_seq_one_letter_code
_entity_poly.pdbx_strand_id
1 'polypeptide(L)'
;MREEVIQEKEIIAHSGELPEVAFYSSLYFLTEKPEGPHLILTQKEIDFLKQGVIEGYKRIILRDLNPQMRGKNEFRGIERAIINYKRLKQYANKEKLDISNIIPELAQALTIYVKAELKDDYLKKHFLRTINCKKEDWKWFVKELNLDPFKILPNTEEFFKRIPLSFKEIIEIFKK
;
A
#
# COMPACT_ATOMS: atom_id res chain seq x y z
N MET A 1 19.31 16.64 12.03
CA MET A 1 18.32 16.82 10.95
C MET A 1 17.66 18.16 11.21
N ARG A 2 17.51 19.03 10.19
CA ARG A 2 16.79 20.30 10.34
C ARG A 2 15.29 20.07 10.58
N GLU A 3 14.61 20.99 11.25
CA GLU A 3 13.21 20.81 11.63
C GLU A 3 12.29 20.77 10.41
N GLU A 4 12.52 21.65 9.44
CA GLU A 4 11.77 21.74 8.18
C GLU A 4 11.84 20.41 7.41
N VAL A 5 13.01 19.77 7.41
CA VAL A 5 13.21 18.47 6.76
C VAL A 5 12.44 17.35 7.48
N ILE A 6 12.33 17.42 8.82
CA ILE A 6 11.51 16.48 9.60
C ILE A 6 10.03 16.67 9.27
N GLN A 7 9.54 17.91 9.28
CA GLN A 7 8.15 18.23 8.98
C GLN A 7 7.76 17.78 7.57
N GLU A 8 8.62 18.03 6.57
CA GLU A 8 8.36 17.61 5.19
C GLU A 8 8.37 16.09 5.03
N LYS A 9 9.24 15.35 5.73
CA LYS A 9 9.17 13.87 5.72
C LYS A 9 7.81 13.37 6.20
N GLU A 10 7.28 13.94 7.28
CA GLU A 10 5.95 13.57 7.79
C GLU A 10 4.85 13.91 6.78
N ILE A 11 4.94 15.06 6.10
CA ILE A 11 4.02 15.43 5.02
C ILE A 11 4.08 14.40 3.89
N ILE A 12 5.27 13.98 3.45
CA ILE A 12 5.44 12.95 2.41
C ILE A 12 4.76 11.65 2.83
N ALA A 13 5.02 11.18 4.06
CA ALA A 13 4.46 9.93 4.56
C ALA A 13 2.93 10.00 4.70
N HIS A 14 2.39 11.18 5.02
CA HIS A 14 0.98 11.36 5.33
C HIS A 14 0.11 11.96 4.21
N SER A 15 0.72 12.38 3.10
CA SER A 15 0.04 13.00 1.96
C SER A 15 -1.13 12.16 1.43
N GLY A 16 -2.16 12.85 0.91
CA GLY A 16 -3.26 12.24 0.15
C GLY A 16 -2.90 11.91 -1.29
N GLU A 17 -1.72 12.33 -1.75
CA GLU A 17 -1.20 12.13 -3.10
C GLU A 17 -0.32 10.87 -3.21
N LEU A 18 0.27 10.64 -4.37
CA LEU A 18 1.30 9.61 -4.50
C LEU A 18 2.54 10.01 -3.69
N PRO A 19 3.14 9.10 -2.90
CA PRO A 19 4.30 9.42 -2.08
C PRO A 19 5.48 10.04 -2.85
N GLU A 20 5.76 9.63 -4.10
CA GLU A 20 6.82 10.30 -4.89
C GLU A 20 6.46 11.74 -5.27
N VAL A 21 5.19 12.02 -5.57
CA VAL A 21 4.72 13.37 -5.92
C VAL A 21 4.85 14.28 -4.71
N ALA A 22 4.46 13.80 -3.53
CA ALA A 22 4.66 14.52 -2.28
C ALA A 22 6.15 14.79 -2.02
N PHE A 23 7.03 13.81 -2.27
CA PHE A 23 8.48 14.00 -2.13
C PHE A 23 9.04 15.09 -3.03
N TYR A 24 8.68 15.11 -4.32
CA TYR A 24 9.15 16.18 -5.22
C TYR A 24 8.54 17.54 -4.87
N SER A 25 7.32 17.57 -4.36
CA SER A 25 6.68 18.79 -3.87
C SER A 25 7.40 19.35 -2.63
N SER A 26 7.75 18.48 -1.68
CA SER A 26 8.56 18.81 -0.51
C SER A 26 9.96 19.26 -0.89
N LEU A 27 10.60 18.61 -1.87
CA LEU A 27 11.92 19.02 -2.35
C LEU A 27 11.85 20.44 -2.92
N TYR A 28 10.89 20.70 -3.82
CA TYR A 28 10.67 22.03 -4.40
C TYR A 28 10.36 23.09 -3.31
N PHE A 29 9.51 22.76 -2.34
CA PHE A 29 9.23 23.64 -1.21
C PHE A 29 10.50 24.01 -0.46
N LEU A 30 11.32 23.02 -0.10
CA LEU A 30 12.53 23.23 0.68
C LEU A 30 13.62 24.00 -0.07
N THR A 31 13.73 23.86 -1.39
CA THR A 31 14.89 24.34 -2.16
C THR A 31 14.62 25.53 -3.07
N GLU A 32 13.41 25.66 -3.62
CA GLU A 32 13.16 26.55 -4.78
C GLU A 32 11.93 27.44 -4.61
N LYS A 33 10.92 27.03 -3.84
CA LYS A 33 9.67 27.77 -3.73
C LYS A 33 9.93 29.18 -3.18
N PRO A 34 9.41 30.26 -3.79
CA PRO A 34 9.67 31.63 -3.34
C PRO A 34 9.37 31.85 -1.85
N GLU A 35 8.27 31.29 -1.33
CA GLU A 35 7.89 31.38 0.08
C GLU A 35 8.47 30.25 0.96
N GLY A 36 9.34 29.39 0.39
CA GLY A 36 10.01 28.30 1.08
C GLY A 36 11.31 28.72 1.77
N PRO A 37 12.00 27.79 2.46
CA PRO A 37 13.20 28.09 3.22
C PRO A 37 14.50 28.19 2.39
N HIS A 38 14.47 27.90 1.08
CA HIS A 38 15.62 28.01 0.16
C HIS A 38 16.88 27.29 0.64
N LEU A 39 16.69 26.10 1.19
CA LEU A 39 17.76 25.30 1.77
C LEU A 39 18.62 24.63 0.69
N ILE A 40 19.92 24.59 0.92
CA ILE A 40 20.80 23.61 0.25
C ILE A 40 20.75 22.34 1.09
N LEU A 41 20.14 21.27 0.56
CA LEU A 41 20.00 19.99 1.26
C LEU A 41 21.26 19.14 1.12
N THR A 42 21.66 18.51 2.22
CA THR A 42 22.69 17.47 2.21
C THR A 42 22.12 16.16 1.66
N GLN A 43 22.98 15.27 1.16
CA GLN A 43 22.54 13.94 0.71
C GLN A 43 21.81 13.17 1.82
N LYS A 44 22.26 13.29 3.06
CA LYS A 44 21.63 12.66 4.24
C LYS A 44 20.20 13.14 4.47
N GLU A 45 19.92 14.41 4.19
CA GLU A 45 18.57 14.98 4.32
C GLU A 45 17.67 14.54 3.17
N ILE A 46 18.21 14.48 1.96
CA ILE A 46 17.50 13.94 0.80
C ILE A 46 17.13 12.47 1.05
N ASP A 47 18.09 11.65 1.50
CA ASP A 47 17.85 10.24 1.80
C ASP A 47 16.81 10.06 2.92
N PHE A 48 16.78 10.97 3.90
CA PHE A 48 15.78 10.99 4.95
C PHE A 48 14.37 11.32 4.43
N LEU A 49 14.24 12.30 3.52
CA LEU A 49 12.96 12.60 2.85
C LEU A 49 12.47 11.41 2.01
N LYS A 50 13.39 10.69 1.34
CA LYS A 50 13.06 9.46 0.60
C LYS A 50 12.48 8.36 1.49
N GLN A 51 12.87 8.28 2.77
CA GLN A 51 12.24 7.36 3.71
C GLN A 51 10.75 7.67 3.92
N GLY A 52 10.36 8.95 3.86
CA GLY A 52 8.95 9.35 3.88
C GLY A 52 8.14 8.74 2.73
N VAL A 53 8.75 8.54 1.56
CA VAL A 53 8.11 7.86 0.42
C VAL A 53 7.80 6.40 0.74
N ILE A 54 8.77 5.69 1.33
CA ILE A 54 8.62 4.29 1.74
C ILE A 54 7.52 4.19 2.82
N GLU A 55 7.55 5.06 3.82
CA GLU A 55 6.54 5.10 4.89
C GLU A 55 5.14 5.39 4.35
N GLY A 56 5.02 6.34 3.41
CA GLY A 56 3.76 6.66 2.74
C GLY A 56 3.20 5.46 1.97
N TYR A 57 4.05 4.77 1.19
CA TYR A 57 3.66 3.54 0.49
C TYR A 57 3.24 2.43 1.44
N LYS A 58 4.03 2.18 2.48
CA LYS A 58 3.73 1.19 3.51
C LYS A 58 2.35 1.45 4.13
N ARG A 59 2.08 2.70 4.54
CA ARG A 59 0.80 3.12 5.13
C ARG A 59 -0.40 2.83 4.22
N ILE A 60 -0.33 3.24 2.95
CA ILE A 60 -1.45 3.05 2.02
C ILE A 60 -1.67 1.58 1.66
N ILE A 61 -0.61 0.78 1.57
CA ILE A 61 -0.71 -0.66 1.33
C ILE A 61 -1.36 -1.33 2.54
N LEU A 62 -0.86 -1.07 3.76
CA LEU A 62 -1.41 -1.65 4.99
C LEU A 62 -2.87 -1.29 5.23
N ARG A 63 -3.27 -0.06 4.89
CA ARG A 63 -4.69 0.35 4.90
C ARG A 63 -5.54 -0.59 4.06
N ASP A 64 -5.11 -0.85 2.82
CA ASP A 64 -5.88 -1.67 1.88
C ASP A 64 -5.74 -3.18 2.16
N LEU A 65 -4.75 -3.59 2.97
CA LEU A 65 -4.61 -4.94 3.53
C LEU A 65 -5.30 -5.12 4.89
N ASN A 66 -6.01 -4.11 5.42
CA ASN A 66 -6.72 -4.23 6.68
C ASN A 66 -8.21 -4.58 6.44
N PRO A 67 -8.70 -5.76 6.88
CA PRO A 67 -10.10 -6.15 6.67
C PRO A 67 -11.11 -5.25 7.40
N GLN A 68 -10.69 -4.50 8.43
CA GLN A 68 -11.53 -3.52 9.13
C GLN A 68 -11.79 -2.26 8.29
N MET A 69 -10.99 -2.02 7.25
CA MET A 69 -11.16 -0.89 6.35
C MET A 69 -12.24 -1.14 5.29
N ARG A 70 -12.70 -2.37 5.07
CA ARG A 70 -13.63 -2.71 3.97
C ARG A 70 -14.89 -1.84 3.90
N GLY A 71 -15.40 -1.34 5.04
CA GLY A 71 -16.55 -0.43 5.10
C GLY A 71 -16.21 1.06 5.22
N LYS A 72 -14.94 1.45 5.05
CA LYS A 72 -14.43 2.82 5.24
C LYS A 72 -14.18 3.49 3.90
N ASN A 73 -14.46 4.80 3.82
CA ASN A 73 -14.37 5.58 2.58
C ASN A 73 -12.95 5.68 2.02
N GLU A 74 -11.94 5.39 2.82
CA GLU A 74 -10.52 5.41 2.48
C GLU A 74 -10.07 4.10 1.82
N PHE A 75 -10.83 3.02 1.93
CA PHE A 75 -10.48 1.72 1.38
C PHE A 75 -10.52 1.71 -0.15
N ARG A 76 -9.51 1.09 -0.76
CA ARG A 76 -9.39 1.00 -2.22
C ARG A 76 -9.19 -0.43 -2.75
N GLY A 77 -9.12 -1.43 -1.87
CA GLY A 77 -9.04 -2.84 -2.24
C GLY A 77 -7.62 -3.37 -2.48
N ILE A 78 -7.52 -4.70 -2.51
CA ILE A 78 -6.26 -5.44 -2.70
C ILE A 78 -5.60 -5.08 -4.03
N GLU A 79 -6.37 -4.83 -5.09
CA GLU A 79 -5.85 -4.36 -6.36
C GLU A 79 -5.02 -3.07 -6.21
N ARG A 80 -5.50 -2.10 -5.41
CA ARG A 80 -4.78 -0.85 -5.16
C ARG A 80 -3.52 -1.07 -4.31
N ALA A 81 -3.58 -1.97 -3.34
CA ALA A 81 -2.42 -2.39 -2.56
C ALA A 81 -1.31 -2.94 -3.47
N ILE A 82 -1.66 -3.80 -4.43
CA ILE A 82 -0.72 -4.38 -5.40
C ILE A 82 -0.10 -3.30 -6.29
N ILE A 83 -0.91 -2.38 -6.83
CA ILE A 83 -0.44 -1.28 -7.67
C ILE A 83 0.57 -0.40 -6.89
N ASN A 84 0.25 -0.06 -5.65
CA ASN A 84 1.12 0.75 -4.81
C ASN A 84 2.40 0.01 -4.42
N TYR A 85 2.35 -1.30 -4.19
CA TYR A 85 3.55 -2.09 -3.96
C TYR A 85 4.44 -2.18 -5.22
N LYS A 86 3.86 -2.29 -6.43
CA LYS A 86 4.63 -2.19 -7.69
C LYS A 86 5.37 -0.86 -7.80
N ARG A 87 4.70 0.25 -7.47
CA ARG A 87 5.31 1.59 -7.47
C ARG A 87 6.43 1.70 -6.44
N LEU A 88 6.19 1.25 -5.20
CA LEU A 88 7.22 1.20 -4.17
C LEU A 88 8.46 0.42 -4.63
N LYS A 89 8.29 -0.77 -5.23
CA LYS A 89 9.41 -1.54 -5.78
C LYS A 89 10.18 -0.77 -6.86
N GLN A 90 9.47 -0.11 -7.78
CA GLN A 90 10.10 0.69 -8.83
C GLN A 90 10.89 1.87 -8.24
N TYR A 91 10.29 2.59 -7.29
CA TYR A 91 10.93 3.68 -6.58
C TYR A 91 12.17 3.21 -5.81
N ALA A 92 12.05 2.17 -4.99
CA ALA A 92 13.14 1.61 -4.21
C ALA A 92 14.30 1.15 -5.11
N ASN A 93 14.01 0.50 -6.24
CA ASN A 93 15.03 0.10 -7.21
C ASN A 93 15.74 1.31 -7.83
N LYS A 94 14.99 2.35 -8.23
CA LYS A 94 15.54 3.58 -8.82
C LYS A 94 16.46 4.31 -7.83
N GLU A 95 16.03 4.39 -6.57
CA GLU A 95 16.73 5.09 -5.50
C GLU A 95 17.75 4.22 -4.74
N LYS A 96 17.90 2.95 -5.13
CA LYS A 96 18.77 1.96 -4.47
C LYS A 96 18.49 1.79 -2.96
N LEU A 97 17.22 1.84 -2.59
CA LEU A 97 16.75 1.69 -1.22
C LEU A 97 16.36 0.23 -0.95
N ASP A 98 16.68 -0.25 0.26
CA ASP A 98 16.20 -1.55 0.72
C ASP A 98 14.81 -1.42 1.35
N ILE A 99 13.89 -2.30 0.93
CA ILE A 99 12.53 -2.41 1.46
C ILE A 99 12.27 -3.79 2.07
N SER A 100 13.30 -4.62 2.25
CA SER A 100 13.18 -5.97 2.82
C SER A 100 12.55 -5.97 4.22
N ASN A 101 12.80 -4.92 5.00
CA ASN A 101 12.30 -4.73 6.36
C ASN A 101 10.78 -4.60 6.46
N ILE A 102 10.08 -4.13 5.42
CA ILE A 102 8.62 -3.98 5.47
C ILE A 102 7.87 -5.24 5.01
N ILE A 103 8.54 -6.16 4.32
CA ILE A 103 7.92 -7.34 3.73
C ILE A 103 7.19 -8.22 4.77
N PRO A 104 7.78 -8.52 5.95
CA PRO A 104 7.10 -9.36 6.95
C PRO A 104 5.76 -8.78 7.43
N GLU A 105 5.69 -7.45 7.59
CA GLU A 105 4.48 -6.78 8.05
C GLU A 105 3.38 -6.78 6.98
N LEU A 106 3.75 -6.53 5.72
CA LEU A 106 2.82 -6.64 4.60
C LEU A 106 2.29 -8.07 4.44
N ALA A 107 3.16 -9.07 4.58
CA ALA A 107 2.81 -10.49 4.52
C ALA A 107 1.84 -10.89 5.66
N GLN A 108 2.08 -10.39 6.87
CA GLN A 108 1.19 -10.60 8.01
C GLN A 108 -0.18 -9.96 7.77
N ALA A 109 -0.22 -8.71 7.30
CA ALA A 109 -1.46 -8.00 7.00
C ALA A 109 -2.27 -8.73 5.92
N LEU A 110 -1.63 -9.15 4.81
CA LEU A 110 -2.28 -9.94 3.77
C LEU A 110 -2.86 -11.26 4.32
N THR A 111 -2.10 -11.95 5.18
CA THR A 111 -2.56 -13.20 5.80
C THR A 111 -3.80 -12.97 6.68
N ILE A 112 -3.84 -11.88 7.44
CA ILE A 112 -5.01 -11.49 8.25
C ILE A 112 -6.20 -11.20 7.35
N TYR A 113 -5.99 -10.45 6.27
CA TYR A 113 -7.04 -10.13 5.29
C TYR A 113 -7.65 -11.40 4.69
N VAL A 114 -6.81 -12.33 4.20
CA VAL A 114 -7.28 -13.58 3.59
C VAL A 114 -8.03 -14.45 4.59
N LYS A 115 -7.57 -14.52 5.85
CA LYS A 115 -8.30 -15.23 6.91
C LYS A 115 -9.68 -14.63 7.16
N ALA A 116 -9.81 -13.31 7.14
CA ALA A 116 -11.10 -12.64 7.29
C ALA A 116 -12.01 -12.91 6.08
N GLU A 117 -11.47 -12.80 4.86
CA GLU A 117 -12.16 -13.12 3.61
C GLU A 117 -12.73 -14.55 3.60
N LEU A 118 -11.91 -15.55 3.98
CA LEU A 118 -12.31 -16.95 4.00
C LEU A 118 -13.27 -17.30 5.13
N LYS A 119 -13.39 -16.46 6.17
CA LYS A 119 -14.34 -16.64 7.27
C LYS A 119 -15.68 -15.95 7.03
N ASP A 120 -15.80 -15.15 5.98
CA ASP A 120 -16.99 -14.37 5.69
C ASP A 120 -18.07 -15.22 4.99
N ASP A 121 -19.15 -15.54 5.72
CA ASP A 121 -20.20 -16.41 5.20
C ASP A 121 -21.11 -15.72 4.18
N TYR A 122 -21.25 -14.39 4.25
CA TYR A 122 -21.99 -13.64 3.24
C TYR A 122 -21.28 -13.75 1.88
N LEU A 123 -19.97 -13.51 1.84
CA LEU A 123 -19.19 -13.64 0.61
C LEU A 123 -19.28 -15.05 0.02
N LYS A 124 -19.18 -16.09 0.86
CA LYS A 124 -19.32 -17.49 0.40
C LYS A 124 -20.71 -17.76 -0.17
N LYS A 125 -21.76 -17.42 0.57
CA LYS A 125 -23.16 -17.66 0.20
C LYS A 125 -23.51 -17.01 -1.14
N HIS A 126 -22.99 -15.81 -1.37
CA HIS A 126 -23.28 -15.02 -2.57
C HIS A 126 -22.24 -15.21 -3.69
N PHE A 127 -21.29 -16.13 -3.52
CA PHE A 127 -20.23 -16.41 -4.49
C PHE A 127 -19.41 -15.16 -4.87
N LEU A 128 -19.13 -14.31 -3.87
CA LEU A 128 -18.40 -13.04 -3.99
C LEU A 128 -16.98 -13.16 -3.43
N ARG A 129 -16.09 -12.25 -3.85
CA ARG A 129 -14.77 -12.04 -3.24
C ARG A 129 -14.39 -10.56 -3.15
N THR A 130 -13.74 -10.16 -2.07
CA THR A 130 -13.19 -8.80 -1.89
C THR A 130 -11.72 -8.69 -2.28
N ILE A 131 -11.03 -9.83 -2.43
CA ILE A 131 -9.74 -9.87 -3.13
C ILE A 131 -10.04 -9.60 -4.60
N ASN A 132 -10.03 -8.32 -4.98
CA ASN A 132 -10.58 -7.80 -6.24
C ASN A 132 -9.57 -7.73 -7.39
N CYS A 133 -8.36 -8.26 -7.19
CA CYS A 133 -7.33 -8.30 -8.22
C CYS A 133 -7.50 -9.50 -9.17
N LYS A 134 -6.72 -9.49 -10.25
CA LYS A 134 -6.55 -10.64 -11.14
C LYS A 134 -5.71 -11.72 -10.48
N LYS A 135 -5.87 -12.96 -10.93
CA LYS A 135 -5.17 -14.12 -10.37
C LYS A 135 -3.66 -14.06 -10.59
N GLU A 136 -3.23 -13.48 -11.70
CA GLU A 136 -1.81 -13.29 -12.04
C GLU A 136 -1.17 -12.29 -11.09
N ASP A 137 -1.86 -11.17 -10.83
CA ASP A 137 -1.44 -10.15 -9.87
C ASP A 137 -1.40 -10.69 -8.44
N TRP A 138 -2.37 -11.52 -8.07
CA TRP A 138 -2.38 -12.24 -6.80
C TRP A 138 -1.14 -13.13 -6.62
N LYS A 139 -0.88 -14.01 -7.59
CA LYS A 139 0.29 -14.91 -7.57
C LYS A 139 1.60 -14.12 -7.48
N TRP A 140 1.71 -13.05 -8.25
CA TRP A 140 2.87 -12.16 -8.20
C TRP A 140 3.02 -11.55 -6.81
N PHE A 141 1.98 -10.94 -6.26
CA PHE A 141 2.06 -10.23 -4.99
C PHE A 141 2.36 -11.16 -3.81
N VAL A 142 1.74 -12.34 -3.77
CA VAL A 142 2.02 -13.34 -2.73
C VAL A 142 3.49 -13.79 -2.79
N LYS A 143 4.03 -14.04 -3.99
CA LYS A 143 5.44 -14.41 -4.17
C LYS A 143 6.37 -13.30 -3.69
N GLU A 144 6.07 -12.06 -4.04
CA GLU A 144 6.84 -10.87 -3.61
C GLU A 144 6.85 -10.68 -2.10
N LEU A 145 5.81 -11.12 -1.41
CA LEU A 145 5.72 -11.08 0.05
C LEU A 145 6.32 -12.33 0.73
N ASN A 146 7.06 -13.17 -0.01
CA ASN A 146 7.64 -14.43 0.47
C ASN A 146 6.61 -15.39 1.10
N LEU A 147 5.38 -15.36 0.59
CA LEU A 147 4.29 -16.21 1.02
C LEU A 147 4.12 -17.38 0.04
N ASP A 148 3.63 -18.51 0.56
CA ASP A 148 3.25 -19.66 -0.26
C ASP A 148 1.78 -19.49 -0.72
N PRO A 149 1.53 -19.35 -2.05
CA PRO A 149 0.18 -19.19 -2.60
C PRO A 149 -0.80 -20.29 -2.21
N PHE A 150 -0.33 -21.53 -2.08
CA PHE A 150 -1.18 -22.67 -1.78
C PHE A 150 -1.55 -22.75 -0.29
N LYS A 151 -0.68 -22.21 0.59
CA LYS A 151 -0.96 -22.13 2.03
C LYS A 151 -1.86 -20.96 2.37
N ILE A 152 -1.65 -19.80 1.75
CA ILE A 152 -2.41 -18.60 2.10
C ILE A 152 -3.85 -18.66 1.60
N LEU A 153 -4.06 -19.17 0.39
CA LEU A 153 -5.39 -19.27 -0.22
C LEU A 153 -5.59 -20.69 -0.78
N PRO A 154 -5.98 -21.64 0.08
CA PRO A 154 -6.30 -23.00 -0.36
C PRO A 154 -7.39 -22.97 -1.43
N ASN A 155 -7.27 -23.80 -2.46
CA ASN A 155 -8.16 -23.82 -3.62
C ASN A 155 -8.23 -22.48 -4.38
N THR A 156 -7.08 -21.84 -4.59
CA THR A 156 -6.96 -20.58 -5.37
C THR A 156 -7.75 -20.63 -6.68
N GLU A 157 -7.73 -21.74 -7.42
CA GLU A 157 -8.50 -21.89 -8.67
C GLU A 157 -10.00 -21.69 -8.47
N GLU A 158 -10.58 -22.34 -7.46
CA GLU A 158 -12.00 -22.24 -7.16
C GLU A 158 -12.37 -20.88 -6.59
N PHE A 159 -11.51 -20.31 -5.74
CA PHE A 159 -11.72 -18.98 -5.18
C PHE A 159 -11.82 -17.91 -6.27
N PHE A 160 -10.96 -17.97 -7.29
CA PHE A 160 -10.94 -16.98 -8.37
C PHE A 160 -12.09 -17.11 -9.38
N LYS A 161 -12.90 -18.18 -9.30
CA LYS A 161 -14.18 -18.27 -10.03
C LYS A 161 -15.27 -17.37 -9.43
N ARG A 162 -15.13 -16.97 -8.16
CA ARG A 162 -16.06 -16.05 -7.49
C ARG A 162 -16.03 -14.66 -8.11
N ILE A 163 -17.16 -13.96 -8.02
CA ILE A 163 -17.33 -12.62 -8.58
C ILE A 163 -16.51 -11.61 -7.77
N PRO A 164 -15.50 -10.94 -8.36
CA PRO A 164 -14.76 -9.88 -7.68
C PRO A 164 -15.64 -8.66 -7.51
N LEU A 165 -15.71 -8.16 -6.28
CA LEU A 165 -16.34 -6.88 -5.97
C LEU A 165 -15.37 -5.73 -6.23
N SER A 166 -15.84 -4.65 -6.83
CA SER A 166 -15.13 -3.37 -6.84
C SER A 166 -15.01 -2.81 -5.41
N PHE A 167 -14.05 -1.92 -5.18
CA PHE A 167 -13.91 -1.30 -3.85
C PHE A 167 -15.17 -0.54 -3.40
N LYS A 168 -15.97 0.00 -4.34
CA LYS A 168 -17.22 0.69 -4.04
C LYS A 168 -18.27 -0.28 -3.51
N GLU A 169 -18.46 -1.41 -4.19
CA GLU A 169 -19.38 -2.46 -3.75
C GLU A 169 -18.94 -3.06 -2.41
N ILE A 170 -17.62 -3.23 -2.19
CA ILE A 170 -17.09 -3.68 -0.90
C ILE A 170 -17.47 -2.67 0.20
N ILE A 171 -17.27 -1.37 -0.04
CA ILE A 171 -17.66 -0.34 0.94
C ILE A 171 -19.15 -0.42 1.24
N GLU A 172 -20.01 -0.50 0.23
CA GLU A 172 -21.46 -0.57 0.41
C GLU A 172 -21.90 -1.79 1.22
N ILE A 173 -21.33 -2.97 0.94
CA ILE A 173 -21.67 -4.22 1.65
C ILE A 173 -21.20 -4.18 3.12
N PHE A 174 -20.03 -3.59 3.38
CA PHE A 174 -19.41 -3.60 4.71
C PHE A 174 -19.64 -2.32 5.52
N LYS A 175 -20.39 -1.35 4.97
CA LYS A 175 -20.75 -0.11 5.67
C LYS A 175 -21.64 -0.46 6.85
N LYS A 176 -21.17 -0.14 8.06
CA LYS A 176 -21.94 -0.20 9.30
C LYS A 176 -22.20 1.22 9.78
#